data_AF-A0A8J8TG44-F1
#
_entry.id   AF-A0A8J8TG44-F1
#
_cell.length_a   1.000
_cell.length_b   1.000
_cell.length_c   1.000
_cell.angle_alpha   90.00
_cell.angle_beta   90.00
_cell.angle_gamma   90.00
#
_symmetry.space_group_name_H-M   'P 1'
#
loop_
_entity.id
_entity.type
_entity.pdbx_description
1 polymer ?
#
loop_
_entity_poly.entity_id
_entity_poly.type
_entity_poly.pdbx_seq_one_letter_code
_entity_poly.pdbx_strand_id
1 'polypeptide(L)' 'KTLIIKEKNKKSTLVLVINENEKINFKYILEKLQQARNMNIELVISIVDKYGDVTYYNLSEIKMTK' A
#
# COMPACT_ATOMS: atom_id res chain seq x y z
N LYS A 1 8.25 4.49 3.16
CA LYS A 1 8.50 3.49 4.24
C LYS A 1 7.43 2.40 4.17
N THR A 2 7.65 1.19 4.71
CA THR A 2 6.64 0.10 4.64
C THR A 2 6.45 -0.55 6.00
N LEU A 3 5.20 -0.81 6.37
CA LEU A 3 4.80 -1.49 7.61
C LEU A 3 3.92 -2.69 7.27
N ILE A 4 3.99 -3.75 8.08
CA ILE A 4 3.08 -4.89 7.97
C ILE A 4 2.30 -4.99 9.27
N ILE A 5 0.98 -4.84 9.18
CA ILE A 5 0.07 -5.00 10.32
C ILE A 5 -0.46 -6.43 10.28
N LYS A 6 -0.18 -7.19 11.35
CA LYS A 6 -0.68 -8.55 11.54
C LYS A 6 -1.77 -8.53 12.61
N GLU A 7 -2.97 -8.97 12.25
CA GLU A 7 -4.07 -9.14 13.20
C GLU A 7 -4.39 -10.64 13.33
N LYS A 8 -4.55 -11.14 14.56
CA LYS A 8 -4.55 -12.59 14.87
C LYS A 8 -5.71 -13.38 14.24
N ASN A 9 -6.71 -12.72 13.67
CA ASN A 9 -7.90 -13.32 13.04
C ASN A 9 -8.38 -12.60 11.76
N LYS A 10 -7.60 -11.69 11.19
CA LYS A 10 -7.92 -11.01 9.92
C LYS A 10 -6.78 -11.15 8.92
N LYS A 11 -7.07 -10.89 7.64
CA LYS A 11 -6.01 -10.77 6.64
C LYS A 11 -5.02 -9.70 7.10
N SER A 12 -3.74 -10.04 7.08
CA SER A 12 -2.69 -9.06 7.36
C SER A 12 -2.69 -7.99 6.26
N THR A 13 -2.18 -6.81 6.56
CA THR A 13 -2.17 -5.66 5.64
C THR A 13 -0.76 -5.12 5.51
N LEU A 14 -0.32 -4.93 4.26
CA LEU A 14 0.88 -4.18 3.91
C LEU A 14 0.50 -2.70 3.79
N VAL A 15 1.12 -1.84 4.59
CA VAL A 15 0.91 -0.39 4.55
C VAL A 15 2.14 0.28 3.97
N LEU A 16 1.98 0.95 2.82
CA LEU A 16 3.00 1.77 2.18
C LEU A 16 2.81 3.22 2.59
N VAL A 17 3.76 3.75 3.37
CA VAL A 17 3.74 5.14 3.86
C VAL A 17 4.51 6.05 2.91
N ILE A 18 3.83 7.07 2.41
CA ILE A 18 4.32 8.07 1.45
C ILE A 18 4.06 9.47 2.04
N ASN A 19 5.03 10.37 1.97
CA ASN A 19 4.79 11.77 2.29
C ASN A 19 4.27 12.51 1.05
N GLU A 20 3.33 13.44 1.21
CA GLU A 20 2.72 14.19 0.10
C GLU A 20 3.77 14.87 -0.81
N ASN A 21 4.87 15.36 -0.21
CA ASN A 21 5.94 16.06 -0.93
C ASN A 21 7.01 15.12 -1.52
N GLU A 22 6.87 13.80 -1.34
CA GLU A 22 7.85 12.82 -1.81
C GLU A 22 7.46 12.28 -3.19
N LYS A 23 8.39 12.38 -4.16
CA LYS A 23 8.21 11.75 -5.47
C LYS A 23 8.38 10.24 -5.33
N ILE A 24 7.34 9.48 -5.68
CA ILE A 24 7.38 8.02 -5.70
C ILE A 24 7.51 7.49 -7.13
N ASN A 25 8.36 6.49 -7.31
CA ASN A 25 8.47 5.77 -8.56
C ASN A 25 7.30 4.76 -8.68
N PHE A 26 6.55 4.81 -9.77
CA PHE A 26 5.46 3.86 -10.02
C PHE A 26 5.91 2.40 -10.02
N LYS A 27 7.13 2.11 -10.49
CA LYS A 27 7.71 0.75 -10.45
C LYS A 27 7.81 0.23 -9.02
N TYR A 28 8.15 1.09 -8.06
CA TYR A 28 8.22 0.72 -6.65
C TYR A 28 6.83 0.37 -6.09
N ILE A 29 5.78 1.08 -6.52
CA ILE A 29 4.39 0.75 -6.15
C ILE A 29 4.01 -0.63 -6.71
N LEU A 30 4.35 -0.93 -7.97
CA LEU A 30 4.11 -2.24 -8.58
C LEU A 30 4.84 -3.36 -7.83
N GLU A 31 6.09 -3.15 -7.43
CA GLU A 31 6.86 -4.12 -6.63
C GLU A 31 6.18 -4.39 -5.28
N LYS A 32 5.63 -3.35 -4.62
CA LYS A 32 4.87 -3.52 -3.38
C LYS A 32 3.53 -4.23 -3.59
N LEU A 33 2.85 -3.96 -4.69
CA LEU A 33 1.62 -4.66 -5.03
C LEU A 33 1.87 -6.15 -5.33
N GLN A 34 2.95 -6.46 -6.04
CA GLN A 34 3.38 -7.85 -6.26
C GLN A 34 3.78 -8.52 -4.94
N GLN A 35 4.50 -7.81 -4.05
CA GLN A 35 4.86 -8.31 -2.73
C GLN A 35 3.62 -8.66 -1.90
N ALA A 36 2.64 -7.76 -1.81
CA ALA A 36 1.38 -7.99 -1.09
C ALA A 36 0.62 -9.19 -1.65
N ARG A 37 0.54 -9.30 -2.99
CA ARG A 37 -0.09 -10.44 -3.67
C ARG A 37 0.59 -11.76 -3.34
N ASN A 38 1.93 -11.81 -3.39
CA ASN A 38 2.70 -13.02 -3.08
C ASN A 38 2.53 -13.46 -1.62
N MET A 39 2.31 -12.51 -0.71
CA MET A 39 2.06 -12.76 0.70
C MET A 39 0.58 -13.03 1.02
N ASN A 40 -0.31 -12.95 0.01
CA ASN A 40 -1.76 -13.04 0.17
C ASN A 40 -2.33 -12.03 1.20
N ILE A 41 -1.80 -10.81 1.18
CA ILE A 41 -2.21 -9.71 2.05
C ILE A 41 -2.69 -8.51 1.23
N GLU A 42 -3.47 -7.64 1.85
CA GLU A 42 -3.96 -6.43 1.21
C GLU A 42 -2.87 -5.34 1.21
N LEU A 43 -2.83 -4.52 0.17
CA LEU A 43 -1.97 -3.33 0.11
C LEU A 43 -2.82 -2.08 0.34
N VAL A 44 -2.41 -1.31 1.34
CA VAL A 44 -2.93 0.03 1.63
C VAL A 44 -1.82 1.05 1.41
N ILE A 45 -2.10 2.11 0.68
CA ILE A 45 -1.25 3.29 0.62
C ILE A 45 -1.74 4.27 1.68
N SER A 46 -0.83 4.74 2.53
CA SER A 46 -1.06 5.86 3.43
C SER A 46 -0.26 7.08 2.97
N ILE A 47 -0.96 8.18 2.69
CA ILE A 47 -0.36 9.46 2.32
C ILE A 47 -0.40 10.37 3.55
N VAL A 48 0.77 10.83 3.98
CA VAL A 48 0.94 11.75 5.11
C VAL A 48 1.18 13.15 4.55
N ASP A 49 0.34 14.10 4.94
CA ASP A 49 0.50 15.49 4.52
C ASP A 49 1.51 16.26 5.40
N LYS A 50 1.71 17.54 5.11
CA LYS A 50 2.63 18.41 5.88
C LYS A 50 2.14 18.76 7.30
N TYR A 51 0.86 18.57 7.60
CA TYR A 51 0.26 18.83 8.91
C TYR A 51 0.20 17.57 9.79
N GLY A 52 0.52 16.41 9.23
CA GLY A 52 0.48 15.12 9.90
C GLY A 52 -0.83 14.35 9.71
N ASP A 53 -1.74 14.87 8.88
CA ASP A 53 -2.96 14.18 8.52
C ASP A 53 -2.64 13.01 7.59
N VAL A 54 -3.32 11.87 7.82
CA VAL A 54 -3.05 10.62 7.11
C VAL A 54 -4.29 10.15 6.36
N THR A 55 -4.17 9.99 5.05
CA THR A 55 -5.23 9.44 4.19
C THR A 55 -4.86 8.05 3.70
N TYR A 56 -5.82 7.11 3.74
CA TYR A 56 -5.60 5.71 3.37
C TYR A 56 -6.37 5.33 2.10
N TYR A 57 -5.71 4.59 1.20
CA TYR A 57 -6.29 4.06 -0.02
C TYR A 57 -6.00 2.57 -0.17
N ASN A 58 -7.01 1.78 -0.49
CA ASN A 58 -6.81 0.39 -0.90
C ASN A 58 -6.30 0.34 -2.34
N LEU A 59 -5.22 -0.42 -2.58
CA LEU A 59 -4.67 -0.61 -3.91
C LEU A 59 -4.83 -2.06 -4.36
N SER A 60 -5.42 -2.26 -5.54
CA SER A 60 -5.62 -3.57 -6.15
C SER A 60 -5.32 -3.54 -7.65
N GLU A 61 -4.75 -4.61 -8.16
CA GLU A 61 -4.60 -4.83 -9.60
C GLU A 61 -5.92 -5.34 -10.17
N ILE A 62 -6.39 -4.72 -11.25
CA ILE A 62 -7.59 -5.13 -11.97
C ILE A 62 -7.15 -5.66 -13.33
N LYS A 63 -7.56 -6.88 -13.67
CA LYS A 63 -7.37 -7.43 -15.02
C LYS A 63 -8.61 -7.14 -15.84
N MET A 64 -8.51 -6.24 -16.82
CA MET A 64 -9.55 -6.08 -17.83
C MET A 64 -9.40 -7.17 -18.88
N THR A 65 -10.36 -8.09 -18.94
CA THR A 65 -10.62 -8.93 -20.11
C THR A 65 -11.62 -8.21 -21.02
N LYS A 66 -11.36 -8.24 -22.33
CA LYS A 66 -12.19 -7.61 -23.37
C LYS A 66 -13.53 -8.33 -23.54
#